data_AF-A0A1H5R471-F1
#
_entry.id   AF-A0A1H5R471-F1
#
_cell.length_a   1.000
_cell.length_b   1.000
_cell.length_c   1.000
_cell.angle_alpha   90.00
_cell.angle_beta   90.00
_cell.angle_gamma   90.00
#
_symmetry.space_group_name_H-M   'P 1'
#
loop_
_entity.id
_entity.type
_entity.pdbx_description
1 polymer ?
#
loop_
_entity_poly.entity_id
_entity_poly.type
_entity_poly.pdbx_seq_one_letter_code
_entity_poly.pdbx_strand_id
1 'polypeptide(L)'
;MTFDPSDITGKGYRVYPESLRKAADDITDAAGLVAHFAQHDLAGTLLGATDLGLPGTATVLMPGVIGTGTVQQYNQAVDTIRAISAKNADTLQKLAQALQTAASYYEQQEAAEYERLKKLEGGTR
;
A
#
# COMPACT_ATOMS: atom_id res chain seq x y z
N MET A 1 -9.41 -35.69 21.17
CA MET A 1 -9.21 -34.23 21.20
C MET A 1 -10.57 -33.61 21.41
N THR A 2 -10.86 -33.25 22.65
CA THR A 2 -12.16 -32.74 23.08
C THR A 2 -12.08 -31.22 23.01
N PHE A 3 -12.97 -30.59 22.24
CA PHE A 3 -13.03 -29.13 22.09
C PHE A 3 -13.57 -28.54 23.41
N ASP A 4 -12.75 -27.82 24.16
CA ASP A 4 -13.17 -27.13 25.38
C ASP A 4 -13.40 -25.63 25.07
N PRO A 5 -14.66 -25.15 25.10
CA PRO A 5 -14.98 -23.76 24.80
C PRO A 5 -14.47 -22.75 25.84
N SER A 6 -13.97 -23.20 26.99
CA SER A 6 -13.38 -22.33 28.02
C SER A 6 -11.91 -21.97 27.77
N ASP A 7 -11.23 -22.68 26.87
CA ASP A 7 -9.84 -22.42 26.44
C ASP A 7 -9.72 -21.28 25.40
N ILE A 8 -10.85 -20.64 25.07
CA ILE A 8 -10.92 -19.45 24.18
C ILE A 8 -10.58 -18.15 24.95
N THR A 9 -10.23 -18.26 26.23
CA THR A 9 -9.86 -17.14 27.10
C THR A 9 -8.41 -16.71 26.90
N GLY A 10 -8.07 -16.14 25.75
CA GLY A 10 -6.73 -15.53 25.62
C GLY A 10 -6.36 -14.96 24.27
N LYS A 11 -6.66 -13.68 24.06
CA LYS A 11 -6.00 -12.80 23.07
C LYS A 11 -6.28 -13.02 21.58
N GLY A 12 -7.02 -14.03 21.16
CA GLY A 12 -7.33 -14.20 19.73
C GLY A 12 -8.32 -13.16 19.20
N TYR A 13 -9.57 -13.22 19.65
CA TYR A 13 -10.69 -12.72 18.86
C TYR A 13 -10.85 -11.20 18.76
N ARG A 14 -10.66 -10.42 19.84
CA ARG A 14 -10.67 -8.94 19.77
C ARG A 14 -9.40 -8.33 19.19
N VAL A 15 -8.28 -9.05 19.29
CA VAL A 15 -6.97 -8.53 18.87
C VAL A 15 -6.81 -8.61 17.35
N TYR A 16 -7.48 -9.57 16.67
CA TYR A 16 -7.38 -9.70 15.22
C TYR A 16 -7.99 -8.51 14.46
N PRO A 17 -9.22 -8.05 14.69
CA PRO A 17 -9.77 -6.87 14.00
C PRO A 17 -8.94 -5.61 14.24
N GLU A 18 -8.50 -5.38 15.48
CA GLU A 18 -7.64 -4.22 15.82
C GLU A 18 -6.28 -4.30 15.12
N SER A 19 -5.66 -5.48 15.07
CA SER A 19 -4.39 -5.69 14.37
C SER A 19 -4.53 -5.55 12.86
N LEU A 20 -5.64 -6.03 12.29
CA LEU A 20 -5.96 -5.88 10.87
C LEU A 20 -6.19 -4.41 10.51
N ARG A 21 -6.87 -3.64 11.36
CA ARG A 21 -7.04 -2.19 11.18
C ARG A 21 -5.72 -1.46 11.27
N LYS A 22 -4.91 -1.75 12.29
CA LYS A 22 -3.58 -1.16 12.42
C LYS A 22 -2.70 -1.44 11.20
N ALA A 23 -2.69 -2.68 10.72
CA ALA A 23 -1.97 -3.04 9.50
C ALA A 23 -2.52 -2.30 8.27
N ALA A 24 -3.84 -2.12 8.17
CA ALA A 24 -4.45 -1.35 7.09
C ALA A 24 -4.05 0.13 7.14
N ASP A 25 -3.97 0.72 8.34
CA ASP A 25 -3.52 2.10 8.54
C ASP A 25 -2.04 2.25 8.14
N ASP A 26 -1.16 1.37 8.64
CA ASP A 26 0.26 1.35 8.29
C ASP A 26 0.48 1.20 6.78
N ILE A 27 -0.31 0.35 6.11
CA ILE A 27 -0.26 0.16 4.64
C ILE A 27 -0.78 1.40 3.91
N THR A 28 -1.80 2.06 4.45
CA THR A 28 -2.36 3.29 3.87
C THR A 28 -1.34 4.42 3.92
N ASP A 29 -0.63 4.56 5.03
CA ASP A 29 0.45 5.55 5.18
C ASP A 29 1.59 5.24 4.21
N ALA A 30 2.01 3.98 4.10
CA ALA A 30 3.02 3.55 3.13
C ALA A 30 2.57 3.84 1.68
N ALA A 31 1.30 3.59 1.34
CA ALA A 31 0.76 3.92 0.03
C ALA A 31 0.80 5.43 -0.24
N GLY A 32 0.50 6.25 0.77
CA GLY A 32 0.61 7.70 0.72
C GLY A 32 2.04 8.18 0.43
N LEU A 33 3.04 7.61 1.09
CA LEU A 33 4.45 7.92 0.85
C LEU A 33 4.88 7.56 -0.58
N VAL A 34 4.48 6.40 -1.08
CA VAL A 34 4.80 5.97 -2.46
C VAL A 34 4.10 6.86 -3.48
N ALA A 35 2.85 7.26 -3.23
CA ALA A 35 2.12 8.18 -4.09
C ALA A 35 2.78 9.57 -4.10
N HIS A 36 3.17 10.08 -2.93
CA HIS A 36 3.88 11.36 -2.82
C HIS A 36 5.21 11.33 -3.58
N PHE A 37 6.00 10.28 -3.40
CA PHE A 37 7.25 10.08 -4.15
C PHE A 37 7.03 10.09 -5.67
N ALA A 38 5.99 9.40 -6.15
CA ALA A 38 5.65 9.36 -7.57
C ALA A 38 5.20 10.70 -8.15
N GLN A 39 4.47 11.49 -7.35
CA GLN A 39 3.83 12.73 -7.81
C GLN A 39 4.72 13.96 -7.64
N HIS A 40 5.48 14.03 -6.55
CA HIS A 40 6.20 15.23 -6.15
C HIS A 40 7.72 15.03 -6.25
N ASP A 41 8.27 14.02 -5.60
CA ASP A 41 9.73 13.87 -5.49
C ASP A 41 10.36 13.58 -6.87
N LEU A 42 9.77 12.65 -7.63
CA LEU A 42 10.25 12.34 -8.97
C LEU A 42 9.99 13.45 -9.99
N ALA A 43 8.92 14.24 -9.81
CA ALA A 43 8.66 15.38 -10.70
C ALA A 43 9.75 16.45 -10.59
N GLY A 44 10.33 16.62 -9.39
CA GLY A 44 11.46 17.52 -9.16
C GLY A 44 12.81 17.03 -9.72
N THR A 45 12.88 15.79 -10.21
CA THR A 45 14.12 15.21 -10.77
C THR A 45 14.23 15.29 -12.28
N LEU A 46 13.17 15.72 -12.99
CA LEU A 46 13.19 15.83 -14.44
C LEU A 46 14.25 16.82 -14.91
N LEU A 47 15.01 16.41 -15.93
CA LEU A 47 16.04 17.25 -16.52
C LEU A 47 15.47 18.10 -17.66
N GLY A 48 15.77 19.40 -17.61
CA GLY A 48 15.59 20.32 -18.72
C GLY A 48 16.55 20.04 -19.87
N ALA A 49 16.21 20.51 -21.07
CA ALA A 49 17.00 20.30 -22.29
C ALA A 49 18.44 20.84 -22.23
N THR A 50 18.72 21.72 -21.26
CA THR A 50 20.03 22.37 -21.06
C THR A 50 20.67 22.03 -19.71
N ASP A 51 20.04 21.24 -18.85
CA ASP A 51 20.50 20.99 -17.47
C ASP A 51 21.82 20.21 -17.42
N LEU A 52 22.14 19.48 -18.48
CA LEU A 52 23.42 18.78 -18.61
C LEU A 52 24.55 19.69 -19.16
N GLY A 53 24.28 20.96 -19.48
CA GLY A 53 25.23 21.83 -20.19
C GLY A 53 25.52 21.39 -21.63
N LEU A 54 24.72 20.46 -22.13
CA LEU A 54 24.80 19.88 -23.48
C LEU A 54 23.63 20.44 -24.28
N PRO A 55 23.81 20.97 -25.51
CA PRO A 55 22.68 21.13 -26.42
C PRO A 55 21.97 19.78 -26.54
N GLY A 56 20.72 19.72 -26.06
CA GLY A 56 19.91 18.52 -25.80
C GLY A 56 19.63 17.60 -27.00
N THR A 57 20.34 17.79 -28.11
CA THR A 57 20.15 17.05 -29.36
C THR A 57 21.43 16.43 -29.93
N ALA A 58 22.65 16.85 -29.53
CA ALA A 58 23.90 16.14 -29.83
C ALA A 58 25.09 16.81 -29.15
N THR A 59 25.66 16.19 -28.11
CA THR A 59 26.99 16.59 -27.63
C THR A 59 27.85 15.36 -27.45
N VAL A 60 29.02 15.37 -28.07
CA VAL A 60 30.06 14.38 -27.83
C VAL A 60 30.59 14.64 -26.42
N LEU A 61 30.19 13.80 -25.47
CA LEU A 61 30.58 13.93 -24.05
C LEU A 61 32.08 13.63 -23.85
N MET A 62 32.61 12.72 -24.68
CA MET A 62 34.00 12.28 -24.79
C MET A 62 34.22 11.69 -26.19
N PRO A 63 35.46 11.58 -26.72
CA PRO A 63 35.71 10.88 -27.98
C PRO A 63 35.09 9.46 -27.93
N GLY A 64 34.08 9.21 -28.76
CA GLY A 64 33.34 7.94 -28.80
C GLY A 64 32.06 7.85 -27.95
N VAL A 65 31.73 8.87 -27.14
CA VAL A 65 30.49 8.93 -26.34
C VAL A 65 29.55 9.99 -26.91
N ILE A 66 28.49 9.54 -27.58
CA ILE A 66 27.46 10.40 -28.17
C ILE A 66 26.34 10.62 -27.13
N GLY A 67 26.22 11.84 -26.59
CA GLY A 67 25.19 12.23 -25.61
C GLY A 67 23.82 12.58 -26.20
N THR A 68 23.53 12.14 -27.43
CA THR A 68 22.24 12.38 -28.09
C THR A 68 21.13 11.62 -27.36
N GLY A 69 20.10 12.32 -26.89
CA GLY A 69 18.92 11.69 -26.29
C GLY A 69 19.06 11.26 -24.82
N THR A 70 20.18 11.56 -24.14
CA THR A 70 20.36 11.20 -22.71
C THR A 70 19.29 11.82 -21.81
N VAL A 71 18.96 13.11 -22.01
CA VAL A 71 17.86 13.79 -21.27
C VAL A 71 16.52 13.10 -21.53
N GLN A 72 16.25 12.72 -22.78
CA GLN A 72 15.00 12.06 -23.15
C GLN A 72 14.89 10.66 -22.52
N GLN A 73 15.95 9.86 -22.59
CA GLN A 73 16.00 8.52 -21.98
C GLN A 73 15.88 8.60 -20.46
N TYR A 74 16.55 9.57 -19.83
CA TYR A 74 16.45 9.80 -18.39
C TYR A 74 15.01 10.17 -18.00
N ASN A 75 14.41 11.18 -18.65
CA ASN A 75 13.04 11.60 -18.34
C ASN A 75 12.03 10.46 -18.61
N GLN A 76 12.24 9.65 -19.65
CA GLN A 76 11.41 8.47 -19.91
C GLN A 76 11.55 7.40 -18.81
N ALA A 77 12.77 7.19 -18.28
CA ALA A 77 12.98 6.31 -17.14
C ALA A 77 12.29 6.84 -15.88
N VAL A 78 12.37 8.14 -15.61
CA VAL A 78 11.66 8.80 -14.50
C VAL A 78 10.15 8.59 -14.66
N ASP A 79 9.57 8.85 -15.83
CA ASP A 79 8.14 8.65 -16.08
C ASP A 79 7.70 7.18 -15.89
N THR A 80 8.55 6.23 -16.30
CA THR A 80 8.31 4.80 -16.07
C THR A 80 8.26 4.48 -14.58
N ILE A 81 9.21 4.99 -13.79
CA ILE A 81 9.25 4.79 -12.34
C ILE A 81 8.04 5.44 -11.68
N ARG A 82 7.62 6.63 -12.13
CA ARG A 82 6.41 7.32 -11.64
C ARG A 82 5.16 6.48 -11.87
N ALA A 83 4.99 5.95 -13.08
CA ALA A 83 3.84 5.12 -13.43
C ALA A 83 3.79 3.82 -12.60
N ILE A 84 4.93 3.15 -12.42
CA ILE A 84 5.03 1.95 -11.59
C ILE A 84 4.72 2.28 -10.13
N SER A 85 5.29 3.36 -9.61
CA SER A 85 5.08 3.79 -8.21
C SER A 85 3.62 4.13 -7.95
N ALA A 86 2.95 4.85 -8.86
CA ALA A 86 1.53 5.14 -8.76
C ALA A 86 0.66 3.86 -8.74
N LYS A 87 0.99 2.88 -9.59
CA LYS A 87 0.30 1.58 -9.61
C LYS A 87 0.53 0.79 -8.32
N ASN A 88 1.74 0.85 -7.76
CA ASN A 88 2.05 0.20 -6.49
C ASN A 88 1.26 0.84 -5.34
N ALA A 89 1.15 2.17 -5.30
CA ALA A 89 0.33 2.87 -4.31
C ALA A 89 -1.15 2.45 -4.39
N ASP A 90 -1.74 2.38 -5.58
CA ASP A 90 -3.11 1.87 -5.78
C ASP A 90 -3.29 0.42 -5.30
N THR A 91 -2.29 -0.43 -5.55
CA THR A 91 -2.29 -1.82 -5.09
C THR A 91 -2.25 -1.91 -3.56
N LEU A 92 -1.44 -1.08 -2.90
CA LEU A 92 -1.37 -1.00 -1.44
C LEU A 92 -2.70 -0.49 -0.85
N GLN A 93 -3.34 0.50 -1.47
CA GLN A 93 -4.66 0.98 -1.04
C GLN A 93 -5.72 -0.13 -1.10
N LYS A 94 -5.74 -0.92 -2.18
CA LYS A 94 -6.64 -2.07 -2.31
C LYS A 94 -6.39 -3.12 -1.22
N LEU A 95 -5.13 -3.36 -0.87
CA LEU A 95 -4.77 -4.26 0.22
C LEU A 95 -5.28 -3.73 1.57
N ALA A 96 -5.09 -2.44 1.87
CA ALA A 96 -5.61 -1.82 3.08
C ALA A 96 -7.14 -1.95 3.18
N GLN A 97 -7.87 -1.70 2.08
CA GLN A 97 -9.32 -1.88 2.03
C GLN A 97 -9.75 -3.33 2.27
N ALA A 98 -9.04 -4.30 1.70
CA ALA A 98 -9.29 -5.72 1.95
C ALA A 98 -9.10 -6.08 3.43
N LEU A 99 -8.07 -5.54 4.10
CA LEU A 99 -7.82 -5.77 5.53
C LEU A 99 -8.91 -5.14 6.42
N GLN A 100 -9.36 -3.92 6.10
CA GLN A 100 -10.49 -3.29 6.80
C GLN A 100 -11.79 -4.08 6.63
N THR A 101 -12.01 -4.60 5.42
CA THR A 101 -13.17 -5.45 5.12
C THR A 101 -13.09 -6.76 5.92
N ALA A 102 -11.93 -7.40 5.96
CA ALA A 102 -11.71 -8.61 6.76
C ALA A 102 -11.97 -8.35 8.25
N ALA A 103 -11.44 -7.25 8.81
CA ALA A 103 -11.70 -6.86 10.19
C ALA A 103 -13.21 -6.69 10.46
N SER A 104 -13.94 -6.08 9.52
CA SER A 104 -15.39 -5.89 9.64
C SER A 104 -16.17 -7.21 9.61
N TYR A 105 -15.75 -8.18 8.78
CA TYR A 105 -16.37 -9.52 8.78
C TYR A 105 -16.19 -10.25 10.10
N TYR A 106 -15.00 -10.14 10.72
CA TYR A 106 -14.76 -10.72 12.04
C TYR A 106 -15.67 -10.13 13.12
N GLU A 107 -15.86 -8.80 13.14
CA GLU A 107 -16.76 -8.15 14.09
C GLU A 107 -18.23 -8.53 13.88
N GLN A 108 -18.67 -8.66 12.62
CA GLN A 108 -20.02 -9.10 12.30
C GLN A 108 -20.27 -10.55 12.74
N GLN A 109 -19.28 -11.43 12.55
CA GLN A 109 -19.34 -12.80 13.04
C GLN A 109 -19.45 -12.83 14.57
N GLU A 110 -18.65 -12.01 15.27
CA GLU A 110 -18.69 -11.89 16.73
C GLU A 110 -20.08 -11.45 17.23
N ALA A 111 -20.66 -10.41 16.63
CA ALA A 111 -21.99 -9.93 16.99
C ALA A 111 -23.07 -11.00 16.78
N ALA A 112 -23.01 -11.75 15.68
CA ALA A 112 -23.95 -12.82 15.37
C ALA A 112 -23.84 -14.01 16.34
N GLU A 113 -22.62 -14.36 16.73
CA GLU A 113 -22.34 -15.46 17.65
C GLU A 113 -22.72 -15.11 19.08
N TYR A 114 -22.45 -13.87 19.51
CA TYR A 114 -22.90 -13.34 20.80
C TYR A 114 -24.45 -13.32 20.90
N GLU A 115 -25.14 -12.86 19.86
CA GLU A 115 -26.62 -12.88 19.82
C GLU A 115 -27.19 -14.32 19.86
N ARG A 116 -26.52 -15.29 19.23
CA ARG A 116 -26.90 -16.71 19.34
C ARG A 116 -26.74 -17.24 20.75
N LEU A 117 -25.60 -16.98 21.39
CA LEU A 117 -25.32 -17.42 22.76
C LEU A 117 -26.31 -16.82 23.76
N LYS A 118 -26.58 -15.51 23.65
CA LYS A 118 -27.57 -14.81 24.49
C LYS A 118 -28.99 -15.39 24.36
N LYS A 119 -29.40 -15.81 23.16
CA LYS A 119 -30.70 -16.47 22.94
C LYS A 119 -30.76 -17.87 23.56
N LEU A 120 -29.65 -18.60 23.56
CA LEU A 120 -29.56 -19.92 24.20
C LEU A 120 -29.58 -19.80 25.74
N GLU A 121 -28.90 -18.81 26.30
CA GLU A 121 -28.91 -18.53 27.75
C GLU A 121 -30.24 -17.93 28.23
N GLY A 122 -30.90 -17.10 27.42
CA GLY A 122 -32.22 -16.53 27.73
C GLY A 122 -33.39 -17.51 27.58
N GLY A 123 -33.15 -18.69 27.00
CA GLY A 123 -34.17 -19.74 26.79
C GLY A 123 -34.28 -20.76 27.93
N THR A 124 -33.50 -20.64 29.01
CA THR A 124 -33.61 -21.49 30.21
C THR A 124 -34.33 -20.74 31.33
N ARG A 125 -35.66 -20.66 31.25
CA ARG A 125 -36.57 -20.55 32.41
C ARG A 125 -38.00 -20.87 32.01
#